data_AF-A0A0Q9TMI9-F1
#
_entry.id   AF-A0A0Q9TMI9-F1
#
_cell.length_a   1.000
_cell.length_b   1.000
_cell.length_c   1.000
_cell.angle_alpha   90.00
_cell.angle_beta   90.00
_cell.angle_gamma   90.00
#
_symmetry.space_group_name_H-M   'P 1'
#
loop_
_entity.id
_entity.type
_entity.pdbx_description
1 polymer ?
#
loop_
_entity_poly.entity_id
_entity_poly.type
_entity_poly.pdbx_seq_one_letter_code
_entity_poly.pdbx_strand_id
1 'polypeptide(L)'
;MSVRPIVITGEPVLHRAAALVTDFDDDLRTLVEDMYETNVAANGVGLAAPQVGVALRVFIWKMGNEDGVPEQGHVINPTVTTSKIPQERPNPDEETEGCLSVPGEAFPLKRADRAHVIAFDVDGNRIEFDATGWFARCMQHEYDHLNGTLYVDRLDDRQSKKARKAVKRNGWGKPGNSWHPGVDRDPFGHDEDDNDEHADELIG
;
A
#
# COMPACT_ATOMS: atom_id res chain seq x y z
N MET A 1 5.44 -19.62 1.63
CA MET A 1 6.19 -18.36 1.64
C MET A 1 6.78 -18.13 0.26
N SER A 2 6.22 -17.17 -0.46
CA SER A 2 6.62 -16.75 -1.80
C SER A 2 6.19 -15.31 -2.09
N VAL A 3 7.03 -14.55 -2.79
CA VAL A 3 6.67 -13.25 -3.38
C VAL A 3 5.53 -13.42 -4.39
N ARG A 4 4.47 -12.63 -4.26
CA ARG A 4 3.28 -12.65 -5.11
C ARG A 4 3.29 -11.51 -6.12
N PRO A 5 2.71 -11.69 -7.33
CA PRO A 5 2.47 -10.58 -8.24
C PRO A 5 1.53 -9.54 -7.62
N ILE A 6 1.82 -8.26 -7.86
CA ILE A 6 0.98 -7.14 -7.48
C ILE A 6 0.12 -6.74 -8.67
N VAL A 7 -1.20 -6.76 -8.49
CA VAL A 7 -2.16 -6.36 -9.54
C VAL A 7 -2.23 -4.84 -9.67
N ILE A 8 -2.48 -4.36 -10.89
CA ILE A 8 -2.47 -2.94 -11.23
C ILE A 8 -3.91 -2.43 -11.39
N THR A 9 -4.11 -1.13 -11.14
CA THR A 9 -5.40 -0.44 -11.29
C THR A 9 -6.12 -0.81 -12.60
N GLY A 10 -7.35 -1.30 -12.43
CA GLY A 10 -8.17 -1.88 -13.49
C GLY A 10 -8.54 -3.33 -13.19
N GLU A 11 -7.77 -4.02 -12.35
CA GLU A 11 -8.14 -5.34 -11.83
C GLU A 11 -9.36 -5.24 -10.89
N PRO A 12 -10.45 -6.01 -11.09
CA PRO A 12 -11.68 -5.83 -10.33
C PRO A 12 -11.56 -6.00 -8.82
N VAL A 13 -10.57 -6.78 -8.35
CA VAL A 13 -10.32 -6.98 -6.91
C VAL A 13 -9.94 -5.68 -6.20
N LEU A 14 -9.29 -4.74 -6.89
CA LEU A 14 -8.89 -3.44 -6.35
C LEU A 14 -10.06 -2.44 -6.23
N HIS A 15 -11.19 -2.75 -6.89
CA HIS A 15 -12.32 -1.82 -7.09
C HIS A 15 -13.61 -2.34 -6.45
N ARG A 16 -13.49 -3.28 -5.49
CA ARG A 16 -14.60 -3.86 -4.74
C ARG A 16 -14.20 -4.02 -3.29
N ALA A 17 -15.17 -3.85 -2.38
CA ALA A 17 -14.92 -4.11 -0.97
C ALA A 17 -14.55 -5.58 -0.75
N ALA A 18 -13.46 -5.79 -0.02
CA ALA A 18 -12.97 -7.11 0.34
C ALA A 18 -13.86 -7.77 1.39
N ALA A 19 -13.91 -9.10 1.37
CA ALA A 19 -14.70 -9.90 2.31
C ALA A 19 -14.03 -9.94 3.69
N LEU A 20 -14.85 -10.06 4.74
CA LEU A 20 -14.35 -10.33 6.08
C LEU A 20 -13.68 -11.70 6.12
N VAL A 21 -12.57 -11.79 6.83
CA VAL A 21 -11.95 -13.05 7.22
C VAL A 21 -12.80 -13.69 8.31
N THR A 22 -13.20 -14.94 8.12
CA THR A 22 -13.99 -15.72 9.09
C THR A 22 -13.18 -16.82 9.77
N ASP A 23 -12.12 -17.28 9.12
CA ASP A 23 -11.30 -18.41 9.54
C ASP A 23 -9.86 -17.93 9.77
N PHE A 24 -9.34 -18.16 10.99
CA PHE A 24 -8.02 -17.73 11.44
C PHE A 24 -7.05 -18.92 11.47
N ASP A 25 -6.83 -19.50 10.30
CA ASP A 25 -6.12 -20.75 10.08
C ASP A 25 -4.72 -20.55 9.45
N ASP A 26 -4.07 -21.66 9.09
CA ASP A 26 -2.71 -21.63 8.55
C ASP A 26 -2.65 -20.99 7.14
N ASP A 27 -3.76 -20.98 6.40
CA ASP A 27 -3.84 -20.30 5.09
C ASP A 27 -3.81 -18.79 5.28
N LEU A 28 -4.49 -18.27 6.31
CA LEU A 28 -4.39 -16.85 6.68
C LEU A 28 -2.96 -16.46 7.10
N ARG A 29 -2.30 -17.31 7.91
CA ARG A 29 -0.91 -17.09 8.33
C ARG A 29 0.04 -17.05 7.14
N THR A 30 -0.10 -18.03 6.24
CA THR A 30 0.68 -18.11 5.00
C THR A 30 0.45 -16.88 4.11
N LEU A 31 -0.79 -16.41 3.98
CA LEU A 31 -1.10 -15.19 3.22
C LEU A 31 -0.37 -13.97 3.79
N VAL A 32 -0.41 -13.78 5.11
CA VAL A 32 0.26 -12.66 5.78
C VAL A 32 1.77 -12.73 5.59
N GLU A 33 2.38 -13.91 5.70
CA GLU A 33 3.81 -14.13 5.42
C GLU A 33 4.18 -13.79 3.98
N ASP A 34 3.43 -14.31 3.01
CA ASP A 34 3.64 -14.00 1.59
C ASP A 34 3.49 -12.49 1.31
N MET A 35 2.56 -11.81 2.00
CA MET A 35 2.38 -10.37 1.87
C MET A 35 3.57 -9.58 2.43
N TYR A 36 4.19 -10.01 3.53
CA TYR A 36 5.42 -9.39 4.02
C TYR A 36 6.57 -9.58 3.04
N GLU A 37 6.79 -10.79 2.52
CA GLU A 37 7.84 -11.04 1.52
C GLU A 37 7.61 -10.20 0.25
N THR A 38 6.35 -10.14 -0.21
CA THR A 38 5.97 -9.33 -1.37
C THR A 38 6.21 -7.85 -1.15
N ASN A 39 5.84 -7.33 0.03
CA ASN A 39 6.05 -5.93 0.36
C ASN A 39 7.53 -5.57 0.43
N VAL A 40 8.36 -6.43 1.04
CA VAL A 40 9.82 -6.22 1.09
C VAL A 40 10.41 -6.24 -0.32
N ALA A 41 10.08 -7.25 -1.14
CA ALA A 41 10.57 -7.36 -2.52
C ALA A 41 10.10 -6.21 -3.42
N ALA A 42 9.04 -5.51 -3.05
CA ALA A 42 8.48 -4.36 -3.77
C ALA A 42 8.95 -3.00 -3.21
N ASN A 43 9.87 -2.99 -2.23
CA ASN A 43 10.29 -1.79 -1.51
C ASN A 43 9.10 -1.00 -0.92
N GLY A 44 8.03 -1.72 -0.54
CA GLY A 44 6.80 -1.16 -0.02
C GLY A 44 6.87 -0.88 1.48
N VAL A 45 6.02 0.03 1.94
CA VAL A 45 5.82 0.33 3.37
C VAL A 45 4.51 -0.24 3.92
N GLY A 46 3.65 -0.74 3.03
CA GLY A 46 2.32 -1.25 3.29
C GLY A 46 1.82 -2.07 2.08
N LEU A 47 1.03 -3.10 2.37
CA LEU A 47 0.43 -3.93 1.34
C LEU A 47 -0.89 -4.53 1.82
N ALA A 48 -1.95 -4.33 1.06
CA ALA A 48 -3.25 -4.92 1.29
C ALA A 48 -3.47 -6.19 0.44
N ALA A 49 -4.19 -7.18 0.99
CA ALA A 49 -4.45 -8.45 0.31
C ALA A 49 -5.09 -8.31 -1.10
N PRO A 50 -5.99 -7.33 -1.36
CA PRO A 50 -6.49 -7.09 -2.71
C PRO A 50 -5.38 -6.83 -3.74
N GLN A 51 -4.26 -6.23 -3.34
CA GLN A 51 -3.14 -5.95 -4.22
C GLN A 51 -2.41 -7.21 -4.69
N VAL A 52 -2.49 -8.30 -3.95
CA VAL A 52 -1.96 -9.62 -4.36
C VAL A 52 -3.07 -10.55 -4.89
N GLY A 53 -4.20 -9.97 -5.31
CA GLY A 53 -5.31 -10.70 -5.92
C GLY A 53 -6.28 -11.35 -4.92
N VAL A 54 -6.10 -11.13 -3.62
CA VAL A 54 -6.89 -11.80 -2.57
C VAL A 54 -7.92 -10.85 -1.99
N ALA A 55 -9.20 -11.13 -2.21
CA ALA A 55 -10.32 -10.28 -1.79
C ALA A 55 -10.68 -10.40 -0.30
N LEU A 56 -9.68 -10.35 0.59
CA LEU A 56 -9.86 -10.41 2.05
C LEU A 56 -9.45 -9.11 2.74
N ARG A 57 -10.08 -8.82 3.88
CA ARG A 57 -9.80 -7.63 4.70
C ARG A 57 -8.55 -7.82 5.55
N VAL A 58 -7.39 -7.88 4.89
CA VAL A 58 -6.08 -8.05 5.51
C VAL A 58 -5.13 -7.03 4.90
N PHE A 59 -4.38 -6.33 5.74
CA PHE A 59 -3.22 -5.58 5.29
C PHE A 59 -2.05 -5.68 6.27
N ILE A 60 -0.85 -5.45 5.76
CA ILE A 60 0.39 -5.43 6.52
C ILE A 60 1.08 -4.07 6.38
N TRP A 61 2.03 -3.78 7.26
CA TRP A 61 2.96 -2.67 7.12
C TRP A 61 4.38 -3.07 7.52
N LYS A 62 5.35 -2.32 6.99
CA LYS A 62 6.75 -2.33 7.41
C LYS A 62 7.30 -0.90 7.30
N MET A 63 7.15 -0.13 8.37
CA MET A 63 7.49 1.29 8.46
C MET A 63 7.79 1.67 9.91
N GLY A 64 8.91 2.36 10.13
CA GLY A 64 9.22 2.99 11.42
C GLY A 64 8.17 4.03 11.81
N ASN A 65 7.79 4.09 13.09
CA ASN A 65 6.80 5.04 13.61
C ASN A 65 7.13 5.44 15.05
N GLU A 66 6.55 6.55 15.49
CA GLU A 66 6.72 7.11 16.84
C GLU A 66 5.51 6.85 17.76
N ASP A 67 4.55 6.05 17.30
CA ASP A 67 3.26 5.81 17.97
C ASP A 67 3.30 4.64 18.96
N GLY A 68 4.48 4.04 19.19
CA GLY A 68 4.66 2.87 20.05
C GLY A 68 4.10 1.57 19.47
N VAL A 69 3.81 1.56 18.17
CA VAL A 69 3.35 0.39 17.41
C VAL A 69 4.57 -0.30 16.77
N PRO A 70 4.64 -1.64 16.71
CA PRO A 70 5.74 -2.32 16.03
C PRO A 70 5.94 -1.82 14.59
N GLU A 71 7.20 -1.67 14.18
CA GLU A 71 7.53 -1.18 12.83
C GLU A 71 7.07 -2.13 11.72
N GLN A 72 6.89 -3.41 12.05
CA GLN A 72 6.31 -4.40 11.18
C GLN A 72 5.09 -5.02 11.86
N GLY A 73 3.95 -5.04 11.19
CA GLY A 73 2.73 -5.60 11.73
C GLY A 73 1.66 -5.80 10.67
N HIS A 74 0.54 -6.36 11.10
CA HIS A 74 -0.58 -6.73 10.25
C HIS A 74 -1.89 -6.55 11.01
N VAL A 75 -2.97 -6.41 10.26
CA VAL A 75 -4.33 -6.35 10.81
C VAL A 75 -5.30 -7.11 9.92
N ILE A 76 -6.21 -7.82 10.56
CA ILE A 76 -7.31 -8.56 9.95
C ILE A 76 -8.63 -7.93 10.36
N ASN A 77 -9.54 -7.81 9.40
CA ASN A 77 -10.84 -7.14 9.53
C ASN A 77 -10.75 -5.76 10.20
N PRO A 78 -9.80 -4.89 9.82
CA PRO A 78 -9.64 -3.61 10.47
C PRO A 78 -10.87 -2.72 10.25
N THR A 79 -11.14 -1.88 11.24
CA THR A 79 -11.92 -0.65 11.14
C THR A 79 -10.99 0.52 11.41
N VAL A 80 -10.90 1.46 10.49
CA VAL A 80 -10.09 2.67 10.63
C VAL A 80 -11.00 3.88 10.70
N THR A 81 -10.90 4.64 11.79
CA THR A 81 -11.55 5.93 11.97
C THR A 81 -10.51 7.03 11.99
N THR A 82 -10.83 8.23 11.49
CA THR A 82 -9.82 9.28 11.30
C THR A 82 -10.22 10.58 11.96
N SER A 83 -9.23 11.44 12.20
CA SER A 83 -9.49 12.86 12.41
C SER A 83 -10.05 13.51 11.13
N LYS A 84 -10.38 14.80 11.20
CA LYS A 84 -10.78 15.58 10.02
C LYS A 84 -9.60 15.69 9.06
N ILE A 85 -9.85 15.47 7.78
CA ILE A 85 -8.88 15.74 6.73
C ILE A 85 -8.70 17.27 6.63
N PRO A 86 -7.47 17.80 6.73
CA PRO A 86 -7.21 19.21 6.52
C PRO A 86 -7.72 19.70 5.16
N GLN A 87 -8.15 20.95 5.07
CA GLN A 87 -8.82 21.49 3.87
C GLN A 87 -7.87 22.25 2.94
N GLU A 88 -6.66 22.54 3.41
CA GLU A 88 -5.63 23.11 2.58
C GLU A 88 -5.15 22.12 1.50
N ARG A 89 -4.62 22.68 0.42
CA ARG A 89 -4.06 21.87 -0.67
C ARG A 89 -2.84 21.10 -0.13
N PRO A 90 -2.61 19.86 -0.58
CA PRO A 90 -1.41 19.13 -0.21
C PRO A 90 -0.16 19.84 -0.72
N ASN A 91 0.87 19.92 0.12
CA ASN A 91 2.21 20.33 -0.28
C ASN A 91 2.76 19.28 -1.26
N PRO A 92 3.07 19.63 -2.52
CA PRO A 92 3.54 18.64 -3.49
C PRO A 92 4.87 17.99 -3.15
N ASP A 93 5.71 18.65 -2.34
CA ASP A 93 7.05 18.17 -2.01
C ASP A 93 7.04 17.29 -0.74
N GLU A 94 6.04 17.47 0.13
CA GLU A 94 5.97 16.81 1.45
C GLU A 94 4.78 15.86 1.59
N GLU A 95 3.74 15.99 0.77
CA GLU A 95 2.46 15.28 0.93
C GLU A 95 2.06 14.54 -0.35
N THR A 96 3.04 13.84 -0.93
CA THR A 96 2.86 13.00 -2.11
C THR A 96 2.63 11.55 -1.69
N GLU A 97 1.66 10.90 -2.34
CA GLU A 97 1.30 9.49 -2.09
C GLU A 97 1.44 8.68 -3.38
N GLY A 98 2.04 7.49 -3.27
CA GLY A 98 2.15 6.50 -4.33
C GLY A 98 1.45 5.20 -3.95
N CYS A 99 1.42 4.23 -4.86
CA CYS A 99 0.83 2.91 -4.61
C CYS A 99 1.48 1.86 -5.51
N LEU A 100 1.80 0.68 -4.96
CA LEU A 100 2.34 -0.45 -5.73
C LEU A 100 1.37 -0.92 -6.85
N SER A 101 0.07 -0.63 -6.71
CA SER A 101 -0.96 -0.93 -7.72
C SER A 101 -1.18 0.20 -8.75
N VAL A 102 -0.46 1.32 -8.64
CA VAL A 102 -0.38 2.40 -9.63
C VAL A 102 1.11 2.72 -9.84
N PRO A 103 1.87 1.77 -10.41
CA PRO A 103 3.32 1.74 -10.27
C PRO A 103 4.02 2.93 -10.94
N GLY A 104 5.04 3.49 -10.29
CA GLY A 104 5.82 4.62 -10.81
C GLY A 104 5.06 5.96 -10.86
N GLU A 105 3.86 6.05 -10.30
CA GLU A 105 3.09 7.30 -10.22
C GLU A 105 2.86 7.69 -8.76
N ALA A 106 3.07 8.97 -8.47
CA ALA A 106 2.77 9.56 -7.18
C ALA A 106 2.14 10.94 -7.37
N PHE A 107 1.13 11.25 -6.57
CA PHE A 107 0.41 12.52 -6.65
C PHE A 107 0.22 13.16 -5.27
N PRO A 108 0.20 14.50 -5.18
CA PRO A 108 -0.11 15.20 -3.95
C PRO A 108 -1.51 14.85 -3.45
N LEU A 109 -1.62 14.38 -2.20
CA LEU A 109 -2.87 13.98 -1.56
C LEU A 109 -2.87 14.30 -0.07
N LYS A 110 -3.91 14.97 0.41
CA LYS A 110 -4.11 15.25 1.84
C LYS A 110 -4.84 14.08 2.49
N ARG A 111 -4.36 13.68 3.66
CA ARG A 111 -4.94 12.63 4.52
C ARG A 111 -5.23 13.23 5.89
N ALA A 112 -6.01 12.54 6.71
CA ALA A 112 -6.14 12.91 8.10
C ALA A 112 -4.82 12.63 8.84
N ASP A 113 -4.41 13.51 9.75
CA ASP A 113 -3.14 13.35 10.47
C ASP A 113 -3.18 12.27 11.55
N ARG A 114 -4.38 11.75 11.86
CA ARG A 114 -4.59 10.70 12.86
C ARG A 114 -5.56 9.66 12.36
N ALA A 115 -5.24 8.41 12.65
CA ALA A 115 -6.09 7.25 12.42
C ALA A 115 -6.15 6.40 13.69
N HIS A 116 -7.33 5.94 14.05
CA HIS A 116 -7.56 4.99 15.14
C HIS A 116 -8.00 3.67 14.52
N VAL A 117 -7.27 2.60 14.83
CA VAL A 117 -7.40 1.28 14.21
C VAL A 117 -7.88 0.28 15.24
N ILE A 118 -8.95 -0.44 14.93
CA ILE A 118 -9.42 -1.62 15.67
C ILE A 118 -9.43 -2.81 14.72
N ALA A 119 -8.81 -3.92 15.10
CA ALA A 119 -8.65 -5.08 14.23
C ALA A 119 -8.41 -6.37 15.03
N PHE A 120 -8.03 -7.44 14.32
CA PHE A 120 -7.52 -8.69 14.89
C PHE A 120 -6.13 -9.03 14.34
N ASP A 121 -5.36 -9.82 15.07
CA ASP A 121 -4.15 -10.50 14.57
C ASP A 121 -4.48 -11.85 13.90
N VAL A 122 -3.47 -12.53 13.35
CA VAL A 122 -3.60 -13.86 12.72
C VAL A 122 -4.13 -14.95 13.65
N ASP A 123 -4.06 -14.76 14.97
CA ASP A 123 -4.57 -15.69 15.97
C ASP A 123 -6.00 -15.32 16.43
N GLY A 124 -6.57 -14.23 15.89
CA GLY A 124 -7.91 -13.75 16.23
C GLY A 124 -7.96 -12.92 17.51
N ASN A 125 -6.81 -12.50 18.07
CA ASN A 125 -6.78 -11.61 19.22
C ASN A 125 -7.04 -10.17 18.75
N ARG A 126 -7.82 -9.42 19.54
CA ARG A 126 -8.13 -8.03 19.23
C ARG A 126 -6.90 -7.14 19.38
N ILE A 127 -6.63 -6.32 18.36
CA ILE A 127 -5.64 -5.24 18.35
C ILE A 127 -6.36 -3.89 18.30
N GLU A 128 -5.81 -2.90 19.00
CA GLU A 128 -6.26 -1.50 18.94
C GLU A 128 -5.07 -0.57 19.12
N PHE A 129 -4.93 0.43 18.25
CA PHE A 129 -3.88 1.46 18.34
C PHE A 129 -4.27 2.75 17.62
N ASP A 130 -3.61 3.83 18.02
CA ASP A 130 -3.62 5.10 17.30
C ASP A 130 -2.37 5.20 16.43
N ALA A 131 -2.52 5.81 15.26
CA ALA A 131 -1.44 6.11 14.32
C ALA A 131 -1.48 7.61 13.99
N THR A 132 -0.30 8.21 13.81
CA THR A 132 -0.16 9.63 13.47
C THR A 132 0.72 9.84 12.24
N GLY A 133 0.61 11.02 11.61
CA GLY A 133 1.48 11.44 10.50
C GLY A 133 1.53 10.46 9.32
N TRP A 134 2.73 10.07 8.91
CA TRP A 134 2.94 9.12 7.81
C TRP A 134 2.38 7.73 8.10
N PHE A 135 2.44 7.29 9.35
CA PHE A 135 1.86 6.00 9.73
C PHE A 135 0.33 6.04 9.65
N ALA A 136 -0.31 7.14 10.08
CA ALA A 136 -1.74 7.35 9.87
C ALA A 136 -2.13 7.33 8.39
N ARG A 137 -1.32 7.94 7.52
CA ARG A 137 -1.52 7.89 6.06
C ARG A 137 -1.46 6.46 5.54
N CYS A 138 -0.46 5.69 5.96
CA CYS A 138 -0.32 4.28 5.59
C CYS A 138 -1.59 3.49 5.97
N MET A 139 -2.06 3.61 7.23
CA MET A 139 -3.28 2.91 7.67
C MET A 139 -4.52 3.31 6.86
N GLN A 140 -4.66 4.59 6.50
CA GLN A 140 -5.76 5.07 5.65
C GLN A 140 -5.66 4.52 4.21
N HIS A 141 -4.45 4.46 3.67
CA HIS A 141 -4.18 3.92 2.33
C HIS A 141 -4.55 2.44 2.25
N GLU A 142 -4.04 1.63 3.18
CA GLU A 142 -4.33 0.20 3.17
C GLU A 142 -5.79 -0.09 3.44
N TYR A 143 -6.43 0.69 4.32
CA TYR A 143 -7.86 0.58 4.56
C TYR A 143 -8.72 0.92 3.33
N ASP A 144 -8.29 1.88 2.51
CA ASP A 144 -8.97 2.19 1.25
C ASP A 144 -8.95 0.99 0.29
N HIS A 145 -7.81 0.31 0.18
CA HIS A 145 -7.71 -0.91 -0.62
C HIS A 145 -8.73 -1.96 -0.21
N LEU A 146 -8.93 -2.16 1.10
CA LEU A 146 -9.92 -3.11 1.61
C LEU A 146 -11.37 -2.71 1.28
N ASN A 147 -11.60 -1.43 1.00
CA ASN A 147 -12.91 -0.89 0.60
C ASN A 147 -13.03 -0.74 -0.93
N GLY A 148 -12.05 -1.21 -1.69
CA GLY A 148 -12.05 -1.11 -3.15
C GLY A 148 -11.83 0.30 -3.67
N THR A 149 -11.05 1.10 -2.94
CA THR A 149 -10.69 2.48 -3.28
C THR A 149 -9.19 2.59 -3.42
N LEU A 150 -8.71 3.27 -4.44
CA LEU A 150 -7.29 3.61 -4.61
C LEU A 150 -7.05 5.08 -4.24
N TYR A 151 -5.81 5.44 -3.88
CA TYR A 151 -5.49 6.83 -3.57
C TYR A 151 -5.80 7.80 -4.73
N VAL A 152 -5.70 7.33 -5.97
CA VAL A 152 -6.03 8.11 -7.18
C VAL A 152 -7.50 8.52 -7.26
N ASP A 153 -8.38 7.82 -6.55
CA ASP A 153 -9.82 8.12 -6.46
C ASP A 153 -10.11 9.24 -5.45
N ARG A 154 -9.15 9.56 -4.57
CA ARG A 154 -9.24 10.64 -3.57
C ARG A 154 -8.62 11.96 -4.02
N LEU A 155 -8.00 11.98 -5.18
CA LEU A 155 -7.31 13.15 -5.71
C LEU A 155 -8.28 14.28 -6.07
N ASP A 156 -7.79 15.53 -5.97
CA ASP A 156 -8.51 16.67 -6.52
C ASP A 156 -8.65 16.59 -8.06
N ASP A 157 -9.52 17.42 -8.64
CA ASP A 157 -9.78 17.42 -10.08
C ASP A 157 -8.52 17.57 -10.95
N ARG A 158 -7.51 18.30 -10.48
CA ARG A 158 -6.29 18.56 -11.24
C ARG A 158 -5.41 17.31 -11.25
N GLN A 159 -5.16 16.71 -10.09
CA GLN A 159 -4.32 15.52 -9.99
C GLN A 159 -5.04 14.29 -10.56
N SER A 160 -6.36 14.16 -10.38
CA SER A 160 -7.15 13.08 -10.97
C SER A 160 -7.05 13.06 -12.51
N LYS A 161 -7.05 14.23 -13.17
CA LYS A 161 -6.82 14.33 -14.62
C LYS A 161 -5.43 13.81 -15.02
N LYS A 162 -4.40 14.07 -14.23
CA LYS A 162 -3.04 13.57 -14.49
C LYS A 162 -2.97 12.05 -14.29
N ALA A 163 -3.53 11.54 -13.18
CA ALA A 163 -3.61 10.11 -12.90
C ALA A 163 -4.32 9.35 -14.02
N ARG A 164 -5.47 9.85 -14.52
CA ARG A 164 -6.18 9.25 -15.67
C ARG A 164 -5.35 9.25 -16.95
N LYS A 165 -4.55 10.30 -17.19
CA LYS A 165 -3.64 10.36 -18.34
C LYS A 165 -2.51 9.33 -18.21
N ALA A 166 -1.96 9.14 -17.01
CA ALA A 166 -0.96 8.12 -16.71
C ALA A 166 -1.53 6.71 -16.92
N VAL A 167 -2.67 6.40 -16.30
CA VAL A 167 -3.40 5.12 -16.47
C VAL A 167 -3.62 4.80 -17.95
N LYS A 168 -4.11 5.78 -18.74
CA LYS A 168 -4.33 5.60 -20.18
C LYS A 168 -3.02 5.36 -20.94
N ARG A 169 -1.96 6.12 -20.63
CA ARG A 169 -0.65 6.02 -21.29
C ARG A 169 -0.03 4.63 -21.09
N ASN A 170 -0.18 4.07 -19.91
CA ASN A 170 0.36 2.77 -19.55
C ASN A 170 -0.56 1.59 -19.92
N GLY A 171 -1.73 1.85 -20.52
CA GLY A 171 -2.69 0.81 -20.91
C GLY A 171 -3.41 0.12 -19.74
N TRP A 172 -3.38 0.72 -18.55
CA TRP A 172 -4.08 0.26 -17.36
C TRP A 172 -5.57 0.64 -17.37
N GLY A 173 -6.28 0.39 -16.28
CA GLY A 173 -7.73 0.64 -16.16
C GLY A 173 -8.59 -0.48 -16.75
N LYS A 174 -7.98 -1.63 -17.04
CA LYS A 174 -8.64 -2.88 -17.46
C LYS A 174 -8.00 -4.07 -16.73
N PRO A 175 -8.71 -5.21 -16.59
CA PRO A 175 -8.17 -6.40 -15.93
C PRO A 175 -6.94 -6.99 -16.63
N GLY A 176 -6.17 -7.78 -15.89
CA GLY A 176 -5.04 -8.56 -16.42
C GLY A 176 -3.70 -7.83 -16.43
N ASN A 177 -3.58 -6.71 -15.71
CA ASN A 177 -2.30 -6.02 -15.52
C ASN A 177 -1.75 -6.33 -14.12
N SER A 178 -0.49 -6.75 -14.05
CA SER A 178 0.26 -6.99 -12.81
C SER A 178 1.74 -6.82 -13.07
N TRP A 179 2.52 -6.71 -12.00
CA TRP A 179 3.98 -6.83 -12.03
C TRP A 179 4.44 -7.74 -10.88
N HIS A 180 5.59 -8.37 -11.03
CA HIS A 180 6.13 -9.33 -10.08
C HIS A 180 7.38 -8.77 -9.40
N PRO A 181 7.30 -8.37 -8.12
CA PRO A 181 8.45 -7.88 -7.37
C PRO A 181 9.58 -8.93 -7.34
N GLY A 182 10.84 -8.47 -7.42
CA GLY A 182 12.02 -9.33 -7.51
C GLY A 182 12.20 -10.08 -8.85
N VAL A 183 11.31 -9.88 -9.83
CA VAL A 183 11.42 -10.48 -11.17
C VAL A 183 11.34 -9.40 -12.25
N ASP A 184 10.30 -8.57 -12.20
CA ASP A 184 10.18 -7.38 -13.03
C ASP A 184 11.01 -6.24 -12.42
N ARG A 185 11.48 -5.31 -13.27
CA ARG A 185 12.19 -4.09 -12.84
C ARG A 185 11.33 -3.30 -11.84
N ASP A 186 11.92 -2.81 -10.74
CA ASP A 186 11.22 -1.94 -9.80
C ASP A 186 10.69 -0.68 -10.54
N PRO A 187 9.37 -0.45 -10.55
CA PRO A 187 8.77 0.65 -11.31
C PRO A 187 8.90 2.02 -10.63
N PHE A 188 9.44 2.07 -9.42
CA PHE A 188 9.73 3.27 -8.64
C PHE A 188 11.22 3.64 -8.66
N GLY A 189 12.09 2.78 -9.23
CA GLY A 189 13.49 3.08 -9.48
C GLY A 189 14.44 2.82 -8.31
N HIS A 190 14.00 2.14 -7.25
CA HIS A 190 14.85 1.84 -6.09
C HIS A 190 16.06 0.96 -6.44
N ASP A 191 15.94 0.10 -7.47
CA ASP A 191 17.05 -0.74 -7.95
C ASP A 191 18.22 0.07 -8.57
N GLU A 192 18.02 1.36 -8.90
CA GLU A 192 19.06 2.19 -9.52
C GLU A 192 20.05 2.76 -8.49
N ASP A 193 19.66 2.85 -7.21
CA ASP A 193 20.49 3.41 -6.13
C ASP A 193 21.60 2.44 -5.66
N ASP A 194 21.43 1.13 -5.84
CA ASP A 194 22.42 0.11 -5.43
C ASP A 194 23.64 0.01 -6.39
N ASN A 195 23.60 0.65 -7.55
CA ASN A 195 24.63 0.51 -8.59
C ASN A 195 25.70 1.61 -8.56
N ASP A 196 25.52 2.66 -7.74
CA ASP A 196 26.46 3.79 -7.64
C ASP A 196 27.52 3.61 -6.53
N GLU A 197 27.38 2.64 -5.61
CA GLU A 197 28.39 2.42 -4.54
C GLU A 197 29.62 1.58 -4.97
N HIS A 198 29.68 1.08 -6.21
CA HIS A 198 30.81 0.27 -6.70
C HIS A 198 31.59 0.87 -7.89
N ALA A 199 31.33 2.13 -8.27
CA ALA A 199 32.04 2.77 -9.38
C ALA A 199 33.37 3.47 -8.99
N ASP A 200 33.65 3.69 -7.71
CA ASP A 200 34.79 4.52 -7.26
C ASP A 200 36.06 3.76 -6.80
N GLU A 201 36.14 2.43 -6.94
CA GLU A 201 37.36 1.66 -6.59
C GLU A 201 38.23 1.20 -7.77
N LEU A 202 38.02 1.72 -8.99
CA LEU A 202 38.84 1.35 -10.16
C LEU A 202 39.59 2.50 -10.87
N ILE A 203 39.67 3.69 -10.29
CA ILE A 203 40.59 4.73 -10.78
C ILE A 203 41.22 5.49 -9.61
N GLY A 204 42.38 5.00 -9.14
CA GLY A 204 43.22 5.69 -8.15
C GLY A 204 44.41 4.88 -7.69
#